data_AF-A0A960FTH7-F1
#
_entry.id   AF-A0A960FTH7-F1
#
_cell.length_a   1.000
_cell.length_b   1.000
_cell.length_c   1.000
_cell.angle_alpha   90.00
_cell.angle_beta   90.00
_cell.angle_gamma   90.00
#
_symmetry.space_group_name_H-M   'P 1'
#
loop_
_entity.id
_entity.type
_entity.pdbx_description
1 polymer ?
#
loop_
_entity_poly.entity_id
_entity_poly.type
_entity_poly.pdbx_seq_one_letter_code
_entity_poly.pdbx_strand_id
1 'polypeptide(L)'
;SWVGLARDGRAMRKAQGRTLGQMALAANTPTMLRAGLVEGDTSAGVLASGQVVGVIDDLPTCEELVDRVVTRAADELRRATSYVVADAAPGT
;
A
#
# COMPACT_ATOMS: atom_id res chain seq x y z
N SER A 1 -3.88 22.05 -20.88
CA SER A 1 -4.89 22.85 -21.58
C SER A 1 -6.28 22.36 -21.20
N TRP A 2 -7.32 23.17 -21.36
CA TRP A 2 -8.71 22.75 -21.12
C TRP A 2 -9.13 21.50 -21.89
N VAL A 3 -8.60 21.33 -23.10
CA VAL A 3 -8.80 20.13 -23.93
C VAL A 3 -8.16 18.89 -23.31
N GLY A 4 -6.95 19.03 -22.74
CA GLY A 4 -6.27 17.95 -22.01
C GLY A 4 -7.07 17.50 -20.80
N LEU A 5 -7.50 18.45 -19.97
CA LEU A 5 -8.32 18.17 -18.78
C LEU A 5 -9.62 17.43 -19.12
N ALA A 6 -10.29 17.81 -20.21
CA ALA A 6 -11.50 17.14 -20.69
C ALA A 6 -11.24 15.72 -21.24
N ARG A 7 -10.09 15.49 -21.88
CA ARG A 7 -9.67 14.17 -22.36
C ARG A 7 -9.34 13.25 -21.19
N ASP A 8 -8.60 13.76 -20.21
CA ASP A 8 -8.22 13.02 -19.00
C ASP A 8 -9.45 12.64 -18.18
N GLY A 9 -10.38 13.57 -17.97
CA GLY A 9 -11.64 13.28 -17.28
C GLY A 9 -12.50 12.21 -17.99
N ARG A 10 -12.49 12.17 -19.33
CA ARG A 10 -13.19 11.15 -20.11
C ARG A 10 -12.50 9.78 -20.01
N ALA A 11 -11.17 9.75 -20.02
CA ALA A 11 -10.38 8.53 -19.84
C ALA A 11 -10.58 7.95 -18.43
N MET A 12 -10.55 8.79 -17.39
CA MET A 12 -10.81 8.41 -16.00
C MET A 12 -12.21 7.80 -15.82
N ARG A 13 -13.25 8.42 -16.41
CA ARG A 13 -14.62 7.87 -16.38
C ARG A 13 -14.70 6.47 -17.03
N LYS A 14 -14.02 6.28 -18.17
CA LYS A 14 -14.01 5.00 -18.89
C LYS A 14 -13.28 3.91 -18.10
N ALA A 15 -12.18 4.25 -17.42
CA ALA A 15 -11.38 3.31 -16.64
C ALA A 15 -12.05 2.89 -15.31
N GLN A 16 -12.83 3.78 -14.68
CA GLN A 16 -13.41 3.50 -13.36
C GLN A 16 -14.81 2.85 -13.39
N GLY A 17 -15.48 2.77 -14.54
CA GLY A 17 -16.82 2.16 -14.66
C GLY A 17 -17.93 2.86 -13.84
N ARG A 18 -17.67 4.04 -13.27
CA ARG A 18 -18.56 4.79 -12.39
C ARG A 18 -19.37 5.84 -13.17
N THR A 19 -20.61 6.10 -12.74
CA THR A 19 -21.42 7.20 -13.28
C THR A 19 -20.86 8.57 -12.87
N LEU A 20 -21.22 9.63 -13.59
CA LEU A 20 -20.80 11.00 -13.23
C LEU A 20 -21.23 11.39 -11.80
N GLY A 21 -22.40 10.91 -11.34
CA GLY A 21 -22.84 11.10 -9.96
C GLY A 21 -21.97 10.36 -8.95
N GLN A 22 -21.57 9.12 -9.24
CA GLN A 22 -20.66 8.34 -8.39
C GLN A 22 -19.25 8.94 -8.34
N MET A 23 -18.77 9.52 -9.44
CA MET A 23 -17.50 10.25 -9.47
C MET A 23 -17.56 11.55 -8.63
N ALA A 24 -18.67 12.30 -8.72
CA ALA A 24 -18.88 13.49 -7.92
C ALA A 24 -18.94 13.17 -6.42
N LEU A 25 -19.61 12.08 -6.04
CA LEU A 25 -19.63 11.57 -4.66
C LEU A 25 -18.24 11.14 -4.18
N ALA A 26 -17.42 10.52 -5.03
CA ALA A 26 -16.06 10.08 -4.69
C ALA A 26 -15.02 11.23 -4.64
N ALA A 27 -15.37 12.42 -5.12
CA ALA A 27 -14.46 13.58 -5.16
C ALA A 27 -14.06 14.09 -3.77
N ASN A 28 -14.79 13.69 -2.72
CA ASN A 28 -14.46 14.00 -1.33
C ASN A 28 -13.33 13.14 -0.74
N THR A 29 -12.92 12.05 -1.41
CA THR A 29 -11.90 11.12 -0.90
C THR A 29 -10.58 11.82 -0.52
N PRO A 30 -10.01 12.74 -1.32
CA PRO A 30 -8.81 13.47 -0.93
C PRO A 30 -9.00 14.30 0.36
N THR A 31 -10.19 14.88 0.56
CA THR A 31 -10.54 15.63 1.77
C THR A 31 -10.64 14.70 2.98
N MET A 32 -11.27 13.53 2.82
CA MET A 32 -11.36 12.51 3.88
C MET A 32 -9.99 11.95 4.24
N LEU A 33 -9.10 11.75 3.28
CA LEU A 33 -7.71 11.34 3.53
C LEU A 33 -6.94 12.39 4.32
N ARG A 34 -7.10 13.68 3.96
CA ARG A 34 -6.45 14.77 4.69
C ARG A 34 -6.99 14.90 6.13
N ALA A 35 -8.30 14.80 6.31
CA ALA A 35 -8.93 14.84 7.63
C ALA A 35 -8.36 13.75 8.56
N GLY A 36 -8.18 12.53 8.04
CA GLY A 36 -7.57 11.44 8.81
C GLY A 36 -6.06 11.60 9.02
N LEU A 37 -5.29 11.77 7.94
CA LEU A 37 -3.82 11.68 7.96
C LEU A 37 -3.12 12.95 8.47
N VAL A 38 -3.70 14.12 8.23
CA VAL A 38 -3.06 15.41 8.57
C VAL A 38 -3.72 16.02 9.79
N GLU A 39 -5.05 16.00 9.85
CA GLU A 39 -5.81 16.65 10.92
C GLU A 39 -6.09 15.72 12.10
N GLY A 40 -5.85 14.41 11.94
CA GLY A 40 -6.05 13.42 12.99
C GLY A 40 -7.52 13.17 13.34
N ASP A 41 -8.45 13.60 12.50
CA ASP A 41 -9.89 13.39 12.69
C ASP A 41 -10.26 11.95 12.32
N THR A 42 -10.35 11.09 13.33
CA THR A 42 -10.73 9.67 13.18
C THR A 42 -12.25 9.47 13.03
N SER A 43 -13.05 10.52 13.19
CA SER A 43 -14.52 10.46 13.09
C SER A 43 -15.03 10.75 11.68
N ALA A 44 -14.36 11.64 10.94
CA ALA A 44 -14.70 12.00 9.56
C ALA A 44 -13.60 11.63 8.54
N GLY A 45 -12.40 11.31 9.02
CA GLY A 45 -11.25 10.96 8.19
C GLY A 45 -11.20 9.48 7.79
N VAL A 46 -10.51 9.22 6.68
CA VAL A 46 -10.17 7.87 6.21
C VAL A 46 -8.66 7.72 6.17
N LEU A 47 -8.16 6.59 6.65
CA LEU A 47 -6.75 6.22 6.57
C LEU A 47 -6.59 5.11 5.55
N ALA A 48 -5.78 5.33 4.52
CA ALA A 48 -5.43 4.28 3.58
C ALA A 48 -4.40 3.34 4.24
N SER A 49 -4.80 2.11 4.56
CA SER A 49 -3.93 1.08 5.13
C SER A 49 -4.19 -0.29 4.51
N GLY A 50 -3.18 -1.16 4.59
CA GLY A 50 -3.33 -2.59 4.27
C GLY A 50 -3.53 -3.41 5.54
N GLN A 51 -3.91 -4.70 5.38
CA GLN A 51 -4.11 -5.62 6.50
C GLN A 51 -2.87 -5.77 7.41
N VAL A 52 -1.68 -5.52 6.86
CA VAL A 52 -0.41 -5.51 7.61
C VAL A 52 -0.42 -4.57 8.82
N VAL A 53 -1.26 -3.52 8.83
CA VAL A 53 -1.36 -2.61 9.98
C VAL A 53 -1.77 -3.33 11.28
N GLY A 54 -2.51 -4.43 11.18
CA GLY A 54 -2.96 -5.20 12.33
C GLY A 54 -1.86 -5.95 13.07
N VAL A 55 -0.65 -6.05 12.48
CA VAL A 55 0.52 -6.68 13.11
C VAL A 55 1.62 -5.67 13.47
N ILE A 56 1.37 -4.37 13.29
CA ILE A 56 2.30 -3.31 13.68
C ILE A 56 1.94 -2.87 15.11
N ASP A 57 2.82 -3.17 16.06
CA ASP A 57 2.65 -2.92 17.48
C ASP A 57 3.65 -1.90 18.05
N ASP A 58 4.56 -1.39 17.22
CA ASP A 58 5.57 -0.41 17.60
C ASP A 58 5.70 0.75 16.59
N LEU A 59 6.37 1.82 17.03
CA LEU A 59 6.62 3.02 16.23
C LEU A 59 8.12 3.40 16.30
N PRO A 60 8.99 2.66 15.60
CA PRO A 60 10.42 2.94 15.58
C PRO A 60 10.75 4.17 14.72
N THR A 61 12.00 4.63 14.82
CA THR A 61 12.56 5.54 13.82
C THR A 61 12.67 4.87 12.44
N CYS A 62 12.78 5.67 11.38
CA CYS A 62 12.96 5.14 10.03
C CYS A 62 14.24 4.28 9.90
N GLU A 63 15.31 4.65 10.60
CA GLU A 63 16.57 3.91 10.61
C GLU A 63 16.37 2.52 11.23
N GLU A 64 15.85 2.47 12.46
CA GLU A 64 15.57 1.21 13.16
C GLU A 64 14.61 0.30 12.40
N LEU A 65 13.61 0.88 11.72
CA LEU A 65 12.67 0.13 10.89
C LEU A 65 13.39 -0.55 9.71
N VAL A 66 14.18 0.22 8.96
CA VAL A 66 14.88 -0.27 7.78
C VAL A 66 15.91 -1.32 8.17
N ASP A 67 16.72 -1.07 9.20
CA ASP A 67 17.73 -2.00 9.68
C ASP A 67 17.12 -3.33 10.12
N ARG A 68 16.01 -3.27 10.86
CA ARG A 68 15.26 -4.45 11.28
C ARG A 68 14.72 -5.25 10.09
N VAL A 69 14.11 -4.58 9.11
CA VAL A 69 13.56 -5.23 7.91
C VAL A 69 14.65 -5.95 7.14
N VAL A 70 15.77 -5.27 6.86
CA VAL A 70 16.88 -5.86 6.09
C VAL A 70 17.52 -7.02 6.83
N THR A 71 17.77 -6.86 8.14
CA THR A 71 18.39 -7.91 8.97
C THR A 71 17.49 -9.15 9.03
N ARG A 72 16.20 -8.98 9.34
CA ARG A 72 15.23 -10.09 9.38
C ARG A 72 15.08 -10.77 8.03
N ALA A 73 15.07 -10.02 6.92
CA ALA A 73 15.01 -10.62 5.59
C ALA A 73 16.22 -11.53 5.32
N ALA A 74 17.44 -11.11 5.68
CA ALA A 74 18.63 -11.94 5.54
C ALA A 74 18.58 -13.19 6.42
N ASP A 75 18.08 -13.07 7.66
CA ASP A 75 17.88 -14.20 8.57
C ASP A 75 16.86 -15.20 8.02
N GLU A 76 15.72 -14.74 7.53
CA GLU A 76 14.68 -15.60 6.97
C GLU A 76 15.14 -16.28 5.68
N LEU A 77 15.95 -15.62 4.84
CA LEU A 77 16.57 -16.25 3.66
C LEU A 77 17.52 -17.38 4.06
N ARG A 78 18.39 -17.16 5.06
CA ARG A 78 19.27 -18.20 5.60
C ARG A 78 18.45 -19.37 6.17
N ARG A 79 17.42 -19.06 6.94
CA ARG A 79 16.52 -20.05 7.54
C ARG A 79 15.78 -20.85 6.47
N ALA A 80 15.20 -20.19 5.46
CA ALA A 80 14.50 -20.83 4.35
C ALA A 80 15.42 -21.78 3.56
N THR A 81 16.67 -21.36 3.34
CA THR A 81 17.68 -22.17 2.64
C THR A 81 17.98 -23.48 3.38
N SER A 82 17.93 -23.48 4.72
CA SER A 82 18.16 -24.71 5.51
C SER A 82 17.11 -25.80 5.28
N TYR A 83 15.94 -25.45 4.74
CA TYR A 83 14.88 -26.40 4.38
C TYR A 83 15.00 -26.94 2.96
N VAL A 84 15.91 -26.38 2.14
CA VAL A 84 16.15 -26.86 0.78
C VAL A 84 17.08 -28.07 0.86
N VAL A 85 16.52 -29.26 0.70
CA VAL A 85 17.31 -30.46 0.41
C VAL A 85 17.77 -30.33 -1.04
N ALA A 86 19.08 -30.27 -1.26
CA ALA A 86 19.62 -30.37 -2.61
C ALA A 86 19.16 -31.71 -3.21
N ASP A 87 18.51 -31.66 -4.37
CA ASP A 87 18.16 -32.87 -5.10
C ASP A 87 19.44 -33.68 -5.32
N ALA A 88 19.42 -34.96 -4.94
CA ALA A 88 20.57 -35.82 -5.12
C ALA A 88 20.85 -35.87 -6.63
N ALA A 89 22.04 -35.41 -7.04
CA ALA A 89 22.43 -35.48 -8.44
C ALA A 89 22.18 -36.91 -8.96
N PRO A 90 21.48 -37.10 -10.08
CA PRO A 90 21.21 -38.43 -10.59
C PRO A 90 22.54 -39.10 -10.96
N GLY A 91 23.02 -40.07 -10.15
CA GLY A 91 24.15 -40.92 -10.54
C GLY A 91 25.19 -41.35 -9.48
N THR A 92 24.92 -41.31 -8.17
CA THR A 92 25.72 -42.10 -7.19
C THR A 92 24.94 -43.31 -6.71
#